data_AF-A0A162R4R4-F1
#
_entry.id   AF-A0A162R4R4-F1
#
_cell.length_a   1.000
_cell.length_b   1.000
_cell.length_c   1.000
_cell.angle_alpha   90.00
_cell.angle_beta   90.00
_cell.angle_gamma   90.00
#
_symmetry.space_group_name_H-M   'P 1'
#
loop_
_entity.id
_entity.type
_entity.pdbx_description
1 polymer ?
#
loop_
_entity_poly.entity_id
_entity_poly.type
_entity_poly.pdbx_seq_one_letter_code
_entity_poly.pdbx_strand_id
1 'polypeptide(L)'
;MDAIEMNSLRKNIDLKLKNYGLSLFDELDNKSQERLIQIEEFIIKNREEVENYILQAKKLKLSISSVADSQDTKFTRKTVYNDAILKKFLEKSIEDEPDYFNEMKLKKLTEKLGALKEQYDKVINNILDVKILDLTIKEYKKEINRLCDINQGLNSVLSEKERTIQYLKSNNKHVLDNINFR
;
A
#
# COMPACT_ATOMS: atom_id res chain seq x y z
N MET A 1 32.95 -1.81 -38.85
CA MET A 1 32.76 -1.64 -37.40
C MET A 1 33.73 -0.56 -36.98
N ASP A 2 33.18 0.58 -36.57
CA ASP A 2 34.01 1.75 -36.28
C ASP A 2 34.75 1.56 -34.94
N ALA A 3 35.90 2.20 -34.77
CA ALA A 3 36.72 2.07 -33.54
C ALA A 3 35.94 2.44 -32.25
N ILE A 4 34.86 3.22 -32.40
CA ILE A 4 33.95 3.61 -31.31
C ILE A 4 33.04 2.44 -30.90
N GLU A 5 32.51 1.67 -31.87
CA GLU A 5 31.66 0.50 -31.60
C GLU A 5 32.45 -0.61 -30.91
N MET A 6 33.69 -0.86 -31.36
CA MET A 6 34.57 -1.85 -30.75
C MET A 6 34.94 -1.50 -29.29
N ASN A 7 35.16 -0.22 -29.00
CA ASN A 7 35.41 0.23 -27.61
C ASN A 7 34.17 0.09 -26.71
N SER A 8 32.97 0.30 -27.25
CA SER A 8 31.71 0.09 -26.52
C SER A 8 31.47 -1.39 -26.21
N LEU A 9 31.72 -2.26 -27.20
CA LEU A 9 31.56 -3.71 -27.06
C LEU A 9 32.51 -4.28 -25.99
N ARG A 10 33.79 -3.91 -26.06
CA ARG A 10 34.79 -4.34 -25.08
C ARG A 10 34.43 -3.89 -23.67
N LYS A 11 33.97 -2.65 -23.49
CA LYS A 11 33.52 -2.14 -22.19
C LYS A 11 32.35 -2.94 -21.62
N ASN A 12 31.42 -3.38 -22.47
CA ASN A 12 30.31 -4.26 -22.04
C ASN A 12 30.81 -5.65 -21.63
N ILE A 13 31.76 -6.22 -22.36
CA ILE A 13 32.37 -7.51 -22.03
C ILE A 13 33.11 -7.42 -20.69
N ASP A 14 33.94 -6.39 -20.49
CA ASP A 14 34.64 -6.15 -19.22
C ASP A 14 33.69 -6.03 -18.03
N LEU A 15 32.58 -5.30 -18.21
CA LEU A 15 31.56 -5.18 -17.17
C LEU A 15 30.93 -6.53 -16.81
N LYS A 16 30.63 -7.36 -17.82
CA LYS A 16 30.08 -8.70 -17.62
C LYS A 16 31.08 -9.63 -16.93
N LEU A 17 32.33 -9.66 -17.40
CA LEU A 17 33.40 -10.46 -16.80
C LEU A 17 33.58 -10.11 -15.32
N LYS A 18 33.62 -8.82 -14.98
CA LYS A 18 33.68 -8.34 -13.60
C LYS A 18 32.47 -8.79 -12.76
N ASN A 19 31.26 -8.64 -13.30
CA ASN A 19 30.04 -9.05 -12.60
C ASN A 19 29.96 -10.57 -12.38
N TYR A 20 30.61 -11.36 -13.24
CA TYR A 20 30.66 -12.81 -13.13
C TYR A 20 31.87 -13.31 -12.32
N GLY A 21 32.73 -12.41 -11.83
CA GLY A 21 33.94 -12.77 -11.09
C GLY A 21 34.99 -13.50 -11.94
N LEU A 22 35.06 -13.17 -13.23
CA LEU A 22 36.00 -13.76 -14.19
C LEU A 22 37.20 -12.83 -14.44
N SER A 23 38.28 -13.39 -15.01
CA SER A 23 39.46 -12.65 -15.44
C SER A 23 39.10 -11.47 -16.36
N LEU A 24 39.88 -10.39 -16.27
CA LEU A 24 39.67 -9.21 -17.10
C LEU A 24 39.91 -9.53 -18.57
N PHE A 25 39.26 -8.80 -19.48
CA PHE A 25 39.37 -9.09 -20.91
C PHE A 25 40.83 -9.07 -21.40
N ASP A 26 41.63 -8.14 -20.90
CA ASP A 26 43.05 -7.99 -21.24
C ASP A 26 43.96 -9.11 -20.70
N GLU A 27 43.49 -9.89 -19.73
CA GLU A 27 44.24 -11.01 -19.15
C GLU A 27 43.99 -12.32 -19.92
N LEU A 28 43.04 -12.33 -20.85
CA LEU A 28 42.69 -13.48 -21.66
C LEU A 28 43.61 -13.63 -22.87
N ASP A 29 43.75 -14.85 -23.37
CA ASP A 29 44.42 -15.09 -24.65
C ASP A 29 43.59 -14.54 -25.82
N ASN A 30 44.27 -14.19 -26.92
CA ASN A 30 43.64 -13.58 -28.10
C ASN A 30 42.45 -14.38 -28.63
N LYS A 31 42.51 -15.72 -28.59
CA LYS A 31 41.43 -16.58 -29.10
C LYS A 31 40.19 -16.50 -28.21
N SER A 32 40.39 -16.39 -26.90
CA SER A 32 39.30 -16.18 -25.95
C SER A 32 38.69 -14.78 -26.09
N GLN A 33 39.51 -13.75 -26.29
CA GLN A 33 39.05 -12.38 -26.57
C GLN A 33 38.17 -12.30 -27.82
N GLU A 34 38.64 -12.87 -28.95
CA GLU A 34 37.89 -12.92 -30.21
C GLU A 34 36.54 -13.65 -30.06
N ARG A 35 36.52 -14.77 -29.33
CA ARG A 35 35.28 -15.53 -29.08
C ARG A 35 34.29 -14.74 -28.25
N LEU A 36 34.76 -14.02 -27.22
CA LEU A 36 33.89 -13.18 -26.39
C LEU A 36 33.28 -12.03 -27.20
N ILE A 37 34.06 -11.42 -28.08
CA ILE A 37 33.57 -10.40 -29.03
C ILE A 37 32.46 -11.00 -29.91
N GLN A 38 32.69 -12.13 -30.56
CA GLN A 38 31.69 -12.79 -31.43
C GLN A 38 30.41 -13.18 -30.68
N ILE A 39 30.56 -13.71 -29.46
CA ILE A 39 29.43 -14.06 -28.60
C ILE A 39 28.63 -12.80 -28.25
N GLU A 40 29.29 -11.71 -27.88
CA GLU A 40 28.61 -10.47 -27.50
C GLU A 40 27.89 -9.83 -28.69
N GLU A 41 28.52 -9.81 -29.87
CA GLU A 41 27.88 -9.36 -31.12
C GLU A 41 26.61 -10.16 -31.44
N PHE A 42 26.71 -11.49 -31.33
CA PHE A 42 25.55 -12.36 -31.51
C PHE A 42 24.45 -12.06 -30.49
N ILE A 43 24.80 -11.87 -29.21
CA ILE A 43 23.84 -11.54 -28.14
C ILE A 43 23.14 -10.21 -28.43
N ILE A 44 23.87 -9.18 -28.84
CA ILE A 44 23.31 -7.86 -29.17
C ILE A 44 22.32 -7.99 -30.31
N LYS A 45 22.74 -8.57 -31.43
CA LYS A 45 21.87 -8.77 -32.60
C LYS A 45 20.62 -9.57 -32.24
N ASN A 46 20.77 -10.66 -31.51
CA ASN A 46 19.64 -11.51 -31.13
C ASN A 46 18.68 -10.78 -30.17
N ARG A 47 19.16 -9.89 -29.31
CA ARG A 47 18.30 -9.03 -28.47
C ARG A 47 17.48 -8.04 -29.31
N GLU A 48 18.10 -7.40 -30.30
CA GLU A 48 17.40 -6.51 -31.22
C GLU A 48 16.30 -7.24 -32.00
N GLU A 49 16.59 -8.46 -32.47
CA GLU A 49 15.58 -9.30 -33.13
C GLU A 49 14.43 -9.66 -32.19
N VAL A 50 14.72 -10.06 -30.95
CA VAL A 50 13.70 -10.34 -29.92
C VAL A 50 12.84 -9.10 -29.64
N GLU A 51 13.42 -7.93 -29.50
CA GLU A 51 12.67 -6.67 -29.29
C GLU A 51 11.74 -6.38 -30.47
N ASN A 52 12.20 -6.60 -31.70
CA ASN A 52 11.37 -6.46 -32.90
C ASN A 52 10.20 -7.46 -32.90
N TYR A 53 10.44 -8.73 -32.54
CA TYR A 53 9.37 -9.72 -32.43
C TYR A 53 8.35 -9.37 -31.34
N ILE A 54 8.80 -8.83 -30.20
CA ILE A 54 7.90 -8.33 -29.15
C ILE A 54 7.01 -7.20 -29.67
N LEU A 55 7.58 -6.24 -30.41
CA LEU A 55 6.82 -5.14 -31.01
C LEU A 55 5.79 -5.64 -32.03
N GLN A 56 6.15 -6.61 -32.87
CA GLN A 56 5.23 -7.20 -33.83
C GLN A 56 4.09 -7.96 -33.14
N ALA A 57 4.40 -8.79 -32.14
CA ALA A 57 3.40 -9.49 -31.36
C ALA A 57 2.43 -8.52 -30.67
N LYS A 58 2.92 -7.39 -30.13
CA LYS A 58 2.07 -6.34 -29.55
C LYS A 58 1.15 -5.67 -30.58
N LYS A 59 1.61 -5.48 -31.82
CA LYS A 59 0.78 -4.91 -32.90
C LYS A 59 -0.34 -5.85 -33.34
N LEU A 60 -0.12 -7.16 -33.23
CA LEU A 60 -1.11 -8.18 -33.58
C LEU A 60 -2.15 -8.44 -32.49
N LYS A 61 -1.97 -7.84 -31.31
CA LYS A 61 -2.90 -7.97 -30.18
C LYS A 61 -4.33 -7.58 -30.58
N LEU A 62 -5.30 -8.40 -30.17
CA LEU A 62 -6.70 -8.17 -30.52
C LEU A 62 -7.23 -6.93 -29.76
N SER A 63 -7.92 -6.06 -30.49
CA SER A 63 -8.62 -4.91 -29.93
C SER A 63 -9.76 -4.51 -30.86
N ILE A 64 -10.77 -3.81 -30.33
CA ILE A 64 -11.87 -3.29 -31.15
C ILE A 64 -11.33 -2.43 -32.31
N SER A 65 -10.30 -1.62 -32.03
CA SER A 65 -9.65 -0.79 -33.05
C SER A 65 -8.91 -1.64 -34.08
N SER A 66 -8.07 -2.60 -33.67
CA SER A 66 -7.30 -3.42 -34.63
C SER A 66 -8.19 -4.28 -35.51
N VAL A 67 -9.35 -4.73 -35.02
CA VAL A 67 -10.32 -5.47 -35.83
C VAL A 67 -11.06 -4.55 -36.80
N ALA A 68 -11.56 -3.40 -36.34
CA ALA A 68 -12.34 -2.48 -37.17
C ALA A 68 -11.50 -1.66 -38.16
N ASP A 69 -10.19 -1.52 -37.90
CA ASP A 69 -9.25 -0.85 -38.79
C ASP A 69 -8.56 -1.85 -39.75
N SER A 70 -8.82 -3.16 -39.61
CA SER A 70 -8.29 -4.19 -40.50
C SER A 70 -8.94 -4.13 -41.89
N GLN A 71 -8.16 -4.43 -42.93
CA GLN A 71 -8.69 -4.60 -44.28
C GLN A 71 -9.55 -5.86 -44.44
N ASP A 72 -9.45 -6.80 -43.50
CA ASP A 72 -10.16 -8.07 -43.53
C ASP A 72 -11.60 -7.96 -43.01
N THR A 73 -11.98 -6.84 -42.38
CA THR A 73 -13.33 -6.61 -41.89
C THR A 73 -14.02 -5.47 -42.66
N LYS A 74 -15.34 -5.59 -42.84
CA LYS A 74 -16.15 -4.64 -43.62
C LYS A 74 -16.99 -3.71 -42.73
N PHE A 75 -16.59 -3.50 -41.48
CA PHE A 75 -17.32 -2.68 -40.53
C PHE A 75 -16.42 -1.69 -39.80
N THR A 76 -16.98 -0.56 -39.40
CA THR A 76 -16.26 0.48 -38.67
C THR A 76 -16.41 0.32 -37.17
N ARG A 77 -15.56 0.98 -36.38
CA ARG A 77 -15.69 1.04 -34.91
C ARG A 77 -17.08 1.52 -34.47
N LYS A 78 -17.65 2.50 -35.18
CA LYS A 78 -19.02 3.00 -34.91
C LYS A 78 -20.06 1.88 -35.06
N THR A 79 -19.88 1.01 -36.05
CA THR A 79 -20.77 -0.15 -36.25
C THR A 79 -20.64 -1.12 -35.08
N VAL A 80 -19.41 -1.41 -34.63
CA VAL A 80 -19.18 -2.24 -33.43
C VAL A 80 -19.90 -1.69 -32.22
N TYR A 81 -19.74 -0.41 -31.91
CA TYR A 81 -20.33 0.15 -30.69
C TYR A 81 -21.86 0.26 -30.73
N ASN A 82 -22.45 0.34 -31.93
CA ASN A 82 -23.89 0.41 -32.13
C ASN A 82 -24.56 -0.98 -32.16
N ASP A 83 -23.81 -2.04 -32.47
CA ASP A 83 -24.29 -3.42 -32.46
C ASP A 83 -23.88 -4.13 -31.17
N ALA A 84 -24.86 -4.38 -30.30
CA ALA A 84 -24.61 -5.02 -29.00
C ALA A 84 -24.07 -6.45 -29.11
N ILE A 85 -24.45 -7.19 -30.16
CA ILE A 85 -23.98 -8.56 -30.38
C ILE A 85 -22.53 -8.51 -30.84
N LEU A 86 -22.21 -7.68 -31.84
CA LEU A 86 -20.86 -7.54 -32.37
C LEU A 86 -19.89 -7.05 -31.29
N LYS A 87 -20.30 -6.04 -30.51
CA LYS A 87 -19.53 -5.51 -29.39
C LYS A 87 -19.22 -6.61 -28.36
N LYS A 88 -20.24 -7.33 -27.90
CA LYS A 88 -20.09 -8.36 -26.87
C LYS A 88 -19.24 -9.53 -27.35
N PHE A 89 -19.37 -9.91 -28.61
CA PHE A 89 -18.55 -10.96 -29.22
C PHE A 89 -17.08 -10.56 -29.27
N LEU A 90 -16.78 -9.32 -29.69
CA LEU A 90 -15.41 -8.82 -29.74
C LEU A 90 -14.81 -8.67 -28.34
N GLU A 91 -15.56 -8.11 -27.39
CA GLU A 91 -15.11 -8.00 -25.99
C GLU A 91 -14.75 -9.37 -25.41
N LYS A 92 -15.59 -10.39 -25.62
CA LYS A 92 -15.31 -11.76 -25.17
C LYS A 92 -14.09 -12.38 -25.87
N SER A 93 -13.97 -12.19 -27.18
CA SER A 93 -12.80 -12.69 -27.92
C SER A 93 -11.49 -12.05 -27.45
N ILE A 94 -11.51 -10.77 -27.06
CA ILE A 94 -10.35 -10.08 -26.48
C ILE A 94 -10.04 -10.63 -25.08
N GLU A 95 -11.06 -10.88 -24.26
CA GLU A 95 -10.89 -11.44 -22.91
C GLU A 95 -10.34 -12.87 -22.93
N ASP A 96 -10.72 -13.67 -23.93
CA ASP A 96 -10.29 -15.06 -24.11
C ASP A 96 -8.91 -15.17 -24.79
N GLU A 97 -8.33 -14.07 -25.26
CA GLU A 97 -6.99 -14.05 -25.86
C GLU A 97 -5.93 -14.49 -24.83
N PRO A 98 -5.00 -15.40 -25.19
CA PRO A 98 -3.94 -15.79 -24.28
C PRO A 98 -3.08 -14.60 -23.82
N ASP A 99 -2.87 -14.48 -22.52
CA ASP A 99 -2.11 -13.37 -21.91
C ASP A 99 -0.59 -13.56 -22.04
N TYR A 100 -0.07 -13.58 -23.28
CA TYR A 100 1.34 -13.82 -23.58
C TYR A 100 2.29 -12.85 -22.86
N PHE A 101 1.82 -11.63 -22.58
CA PHE A 101 2.60 -10.59 -21.91
C PHE A 101 2.29 -10.43 -20.42
N ASN A 102 1.44 -11.29 -19.85
CA ASN A 102 0.99 -11.23 -18.45
C ASN A 102 0.35 -9.88 -18.05
N GLU A 103 -0.19 -9.11 -18.99
CA GLU A 103 -0.76 -7.79 -18.74
C GLU A 103 -2.05 -7.87 -17.93
N MET A 104 -2.92 -8.85 -18.22
CA MET A 104 -4.14 -9.06 -17.44
C MET A 104 -3.80 -9.54 -16.03
N LYS A 105 -2.83 -10.45 -15.90
CA LYS A 105 -2.35 -10.91 -14.60
C LYS A 105 -1.78 -9.75 -13.78
N LEU A 106 -0.97 -8.88 -14.39
CA LEU A 106 -0.41 -7.69 -13.75
C LEU A 106 -1.50 -6.72 -13.31
N LYS A 107 -2.49 -6.44 -14.16
CA LYS A 107 -3.63 -5.58 -13.81
C LYS A 107 -4.39 -6.12 -12.59
N LYS A 108 -4.74 -7.41 -12.59
CA LYS A 108 -5.42 -8.07 -11.46
C LYS A 108 -4.58 -8.02 -10.17
N LEU A 109 -3.26 -8.17 -10.27
CA LEU A 109 -2.36 -8.05 -9.13
C LEU A 109 -2.33 -6.63 -8.57
N THR A 110 -2.28 -5.62 -9.43
CA THR A 110 -2.32 -4.20 -9.02
C THR A 110 -3.65 -3.85 -8.35
N GLU A 111 -4.77 -4.33 -8.87
CA GLU A 111 -6.10 -4.16 -8.25
C GLU A 111 -6.15 -4.81 -6.85
N LYS A 112 -5.67 -6.05 -6.73
CA LYS A 112 -5.57 -6.73 -5.43
C LYS A 112 -4.68 -6.00 -4.43
N LEU A 113 -3.54 -5.47 -4.90
CA LEU A 113 -2.63 -4.67 -4.07
C LEU A 113 -3.31 -3.39 -3.58
N GLY A 114 -4.08 -2.72 -4.44
CA GLY A 114 -4.86 -1.54 -4.08
C GLY A 114 -5.88 -1.85 -2.99
N ALA A 115 -6.69 -2.89 -3.19
CA ALA A 115 -7.66 -3.33 -2.19
C ALA A 115 -7.02 -3.72 -0.85
N LEU A 116 -5.84 -4.37 -0.89
CA LEU A 116 -5.11 -4.72 0.33
C LEU A 116 -4.60 -3.49 1.08
N LYS A 117 -4.12 -2.46 0.36
CA LYS A 117 -3.72 -1.18 0.98
C LYS A 117 -4.90 -0.50 1.66
N GLU A 118 -6.06 -0.44 1.00
CA GLU A 118 -7.27 0.14 1.61
C GLU A 118 -7.70 -0.61 2.88
N GLN A 119 -7.60 -1.94 2.89
CA GLN A 119 -7.89 -2.72 4.09
C GLN A 119 -6.88 -2.44 5.21
N TYR A 120 -5.61 -2.32 4.88
CA TYR A 120 -4.55 -1.98 5.82
C TYR A 120 -4.78 -0.60 6.46
N ASP A 121 -5.12 0.41 5.65
CA ASP A 121 -5.41 1.76 6.15
C ASP A 121 -6.62 1.77 7.10
N LYS A 122 -7.68 1.01 6.79
CA LYS A 122 -8.84 0.84 7.69
C LYS A 122 -8.44 0.23 9.03
N VAL A 123 -7.58 -0.78 9.02
CA VAL A 123 -7.10 -1.43 10.26
C VAL A 123 -6.29 -0.43 11.09
N ILE A 124 -5.41 0.34 10.46
CA ILE A 124 -4.63 1.39 11.15
C ILE A 124 -5.57 2.41 11.81
N ASN A 125 -6.56 2.93 11.08
CA ASN A 125 -7.49 3.90 11.61
C ASN A 125 -8.26 3.34 12.82
N ASN A 126 -8.75 2.11 12.73
CA ASN A 126 -9.41 1.45 13.86
C ASN A 126 -8.49 1.31 15.08
N ILE A 127 -7.20 0.99 14.88
CA ILE A 127 -6.22 0.91 15.97
C ILE A 127 -6.03 2.29 16.61
N LEU A 128 -5.94 3.35 15.81
CA LEU A 128 -5.81 4.72 16.30
C LEU A 128 -7.05 5.13 17.12
N ASP A 129 -8.25 4.85 16.63
CA ASP A 129 -9.51 5.14 17.34
C ASP A 129 -9.57 4.45 18.70
N VAL A 130 -9.21 3.16 18.75
CA VAL A 130 -9.12 2.41 20.01
C VAL A 130 -8.11 3.05 20.97
N LYS A 131 -6.97 3.52 20.47
CA LYS A 131 -5.96 4.19 21.31
C LYS A 131 -6.42 5.54 21.83
N ILE A 132 -7.16 6.31 21.04
CA ILE A 132 -7.78 7.56 21.49
C ILE A 132 -8.78 7.27 22.61
N LEU A 133 -9.65 6.28 22.43
CA LEU A 133 -10.61 5.86 23.46
C LEU A 133 -9.93 5.41 24.75
N ASP A 134 -8.84 4.63 24.66
CA ASP A 134 -8.04 4.21 25.82
C ASP A 134 -7.52 5.41 26.62
N LEU A 135 -7.08 6.48 25.94
CA LEU A 135 -6.60 7.71 26.59
C LEU A 135 -7.74 8.45 27.28
N THR A 136 -8.88 8.62 26.62
CA THR A 136 -10.07 9.25 27.21
C THR A 136 -10.55 8.49 28.45
N ILE A 137 -10.57 7.16 28.41
CA ILE A 137 -10.94 6.33 29.58
C ILE A 137 -9.98 6.58 30.75
N LYS A 138 -8.67 6.72 30.49
CA LYS A 138 -7.69 7.03 31.55
C LYS A 138 -7.93 8.40 32.16
N GLU A 139 -8.30 9.40 31.36
CA GLU A 139 -8.63 10.74 31.85
C GLU A 139 -9.89 10.73 32.72
N TYR A 140 -10.97 10.08 32.26
CA TYR A 140 -12.20 9.95 33.04
C TYR A 140 -11.96 9.21 34.36
N LYS A 141 -11.13 8.16 34.37
CA LYS A 141 -10.76 7.48 35.64
C LYS A 141 -10.04 8.41 36.62
N LYS A 142 -9.13 9.27 36.14
CA LYS A 142 -8.46 10.26 36.99
C LYS A 142 -9.46 11.25 37.58
N GLU A 143 -10.39 11.74 36.77
CA GLU A 143 -11.38 12.71 37.22
C GLU A 143 -12.37 12.09 38.23
N ILE A 144 -12.83 10.87 37.98
CA ILE A 144 -13.67 10.12 38.93
C ILE A 144 -12.97 9.97 40.28
N ASN A 145 -11.70 9.57 40.28
CA ASN A 145 -10.94 9.42 41.54
C ASN A 145 -10.84 10.75 42.29
N ARG A 146 -10.53 11.85 41.59
CA ARG A 146 -10.50 13.19 42.17
C ARG A 146 -11.84 13.58 42.81
N LEU A 147 -12.95 13.33 42.11
CA LEU A 147 -14.29 13.61 42.62
C LEU A 147 -14.63 12.75 43.84
N CYS A 148 -14.22 11.49 43.87
CA CYS A 148 -14.35 10.62 45.04
C CYS A 148 -13.60 11.18 46.25
N ASP A 149 -12.35 11.62 46.07
CA ASP A 149 -11.55 12.19 47.15
C ASP A 149 -12.19 13.47 47.71
N ILE A 150 -12.68 14.35 46.82
CA ILE A 150 -13.40 15.58 47.22
C ILE A 150 -14.65 15.21 48.03
N ASN A 151 -15.44 14.23 47.58
CA ASN A 151 -16.66 13.82 48.24
C ASN A 151 -16.38 13.21 49.63
N GLN A 152 -15.33 12.40 49.76
CA GLN A 152 -14.88 11.89 51.06
C GLN A 152 -14.47 13.03 52.02
N GLY A 153 -13.76 14.04 51.51
CA GLY A 153 -13.42 15.23 52.25
C GLY A 153 -14.66 15.99 52.74
N LEU A 154 -15.62 16.22 51.85
CA LEU A 154 -16.90 16.89 52.19
C LEU A 154 -17.69 16.11 53.24
N ASN A 155 -17.79 14.80 53.12
CA ASN A 155 -18.48 13.96 54.11
C ASN A 155 -17.81 14.01 55.50
N SER A 156 -16.49 14.10 55.53
CA SER A 156 -15.73 14.26 56.78
C SER A 156 -16.04 15.59 57.46
N VAL A 157 -16.04 16.69 56.68
CA VAL A 157 -16.41 18.03 57.18
C VAL A 157 -17.86 18.03 57.67
N LEU A 158 -18.78 17.43 56.92
CA LEU A 158 -20.20 17.37 57.27
C LEU A 158 -20.41 16.63 58.60
N SER A 159 -19.74 15.49 58.78
CA SER A 159 -19.76 14.72 60.03
C SER A 159 -19.23 15.54 61.22
N GLU A 160 -18.17 16.34 61.03
CA GLU A 160 -17.63 17.21 62.08
C GLU A 160 -18.61 18.32 62.46
N LYS A 161 -19.27 18.94 61.46
CA LYS A 161 -20.30 19.96 61.69
C LYS A 161 -21.51 19.39 62.40
N GLU A 162 -21.95 18.18 62.06
CA GLU A 162 -23.04 17.49 62.74
C GLU A 162 -22.72 17.24 64.22
N ARG A 163 -21.51 16.76 64.53
CA ARG A 163 -21.05 16.60 65.94
C ARG A 163 -21.08 17.92 66.69
N THR A 164 -20.60 19.00 66.05
CA THR A 164 -20.62 20.34 66.64
C THR A 164 -22.05 20.81 66.94
N ILE A 165 -22.97 20.62 66.01
CA ILE A 165 -24.40 20.95 66.19
C ILE A 165 -25.00 20.16 67.35
N GLN A 166 -24.73 18.84 67.44
CA GLN A 166 -25.23 18.01 68.53
C GLN A 166 -24.70 18.45 69.90
N TYR A 167 -23.42 18.81 69.98
CA TYR A 167 -22.82 19.37 71.19
C TYR A 167 -23.50 20.68 71.61
N LEU A 168 -23.67 21.63 70.68
CA LEU A 168 -24.33 22.90 70.95
C LEU A 168 -25.79 22.74 71.38
N LYS A 169 -26.54 21.82 70.74
CA LYS A 169 -27.92 21.48 71.13
C LYS A 169 -27.99 20.95 72.56
N SER A 170 -27.06 20.08 72.94
CA SER A 170 -27.01 19.50 74.29
C SER A 170 -26.69 20.55 75.35
N ASN A 171 -25.72 21.43 75.07
CA ASN A 171 -25.38 22.55 75.96
C ASN A 171 -26.53 23.54 76.12
N ASN A 172 -27.19 23.94 75.03
CA ASN A 172 -28.33 24.85 75.10
C ASN A 172 -29.48 24.27 75.94
N LYS A 173 -29.73 22.96 75.84
CA LYS A 173 -30.72 22.28 76.69
C LYS A 173 -30.36 22.39 78.17
N HIS A 174 -29.11 22.09 78.54
CA HIS A 174 -28.63 22.24 79.92
C HIS A 174 -28.77 23.66 80.46
N VAL A 175 -28.48 24.68 79.64
CA VAL A 175 -28.63 26.09 80.03
C VAL A 175 -30.10 26.44 80.26
N LEU A 176 -31.00 26.02 79.38
CA LEU A 176 -32.44 26.24 79.52
C LEU A 176 -33.01 25.54 80.76
N ASP A 177 -32.60 24.29 81.00
CA ASP A 177 -33.01 23.55 82.19
C ASP A 177 -32.55 24.28 83.47
N ASN A 178 -31.33 24.80 83.51
CA ASN A 178 -30.82 25.58 84.65
C ASN A 178 -31.50 26.94 84.87
N ILE A 179 -32.05 27.56 83.81
CA ILE A 179 -32.81 28.82 83.92
C ILE A 179 -34.22 28.54 84.47
N ASN A 180 -34.86 27.45 84.07
CA ASN A 180 -36.21 27.10 84.53
C ASN A 180 -36.27 26.57 85.98
N PHE A 181 -35.12 26.29 86.60
CA PHE A 181 -35.02 25.87 88.01
C PHE A 181 -34.67 27.03 88.98
N ARG A 182 -34.57 28.28 88.49
CA ARG A 182 -34.43 29.51 89.30
C ARG A 182 -35.72 30.32 89.27
#